data_AF-A0A358GFE5-F1
#
_entry.id   AF-A0A358GFE5-F1
#
_cell.length_a   1.000
_cell.length_b   1.000
_cell.length_c   1.000
_cell.angle_alpha   90.00
_cell.angle_beta   90.00
_cell.angle_gamma   90.00
#
_symmetry.space_group_name_H-M   'P 1'
#
loop_
_entity.id
_entity.type
_entity.pdbx_description
1 polymer ?
#
loop_
_entity_poly.entity_id
_entity_poly.type
_entity_poly.pdbx_seq_one_letter_code
_entity_poly.pdbx_strand_id
1 'polypeptide(L)'
;MNNTKQSRKAVFNQLQQMYEDAAMEGPEAIQSHLRDVAFSLGAQAAVSSEPVQMPEAINDLVTHFGRGIQTVIQEITGNDTELNVAVYAVNSSQH
;
A
#
# COMPACT_ATOMS: atom_id res chain seq x y z
N MET A 1 -20.17 14.10 3.28
CA MET A 1 -19.69 12.80 2.74
C MET A 1 -18.81 12.92 1.48
N ASN A 2 -18.54 14.11 0.91
CA ASN A 2 -17.71 14.29 -0.29
C ASN A 2 -16.19 14.40 -0.06
N ASN A 3 -15.73 14.87 1.10
CA ASN A 3 -14.30 15.09 1.36
C ASN A 3 -13.46 13.81 1.35
N THR A 4 -14.00 12.69 1.84
CA THR A 4 -13.25 11.44 1.99
C THR A 4 -12.99 10.77 0.65
N LYS A 5 -13.95 10.83 -0.30
CA LYS A 5 -13.78 10.28 -1.66
C LYS A 5 -12.74 11.09 -2.46
N GLN A 6 -12.83 12.41 -2.39
CA GLN A 6 -11.93 13.31 -3.09
C GLN A 6 -10.49 13.21 -2.57
N SER A 7 -10.31 13.03 -1.26
CA SER A 7 -9.02 12.77 -0.63
C SER A 7 -8.42 11.42 -1.06
N ARG A 8 -9.21 10.33 -1.08
CA ARG A 8 -8.72 9.01 -1.53
C ARG A 8 -8.26 9.02 -2.99
N LYS A 9 -9.02 9.67 -3.88
CA LYS A 9 -8.64 9.83 -5.28
C LYS A 9 -7.36 10.64 -5.45
N ALA A 10 -7.16 11.69 -4.65
CA ALA A 10 -5.93 12.49 -4.70
C ALA A 10 -4.70 11.68 -4.26
N VAL A 11 -4.81 10.92 -3.17
CA VAL A 11 -3.72 10.05 -2.69
C VAL A 11 -3.37 8.97 -3.72
N PHE A 12 -4.38 8.34 -4.32
CA PHE A 12 -4.13 7.37 -5.38
C PHE A 12 -3.48 8.00 -6.61
N ASN A 13 -3.99 9.14 -7.09
CA ASN A 13 -3.39 9.83 -8.23
C ASN A 13 -1.92 10.20 -7.94
N GLN A 14 -1.60 10.57 -6.70
CA GLN A 14 -0.23 10.85 -6.30
C GLN A 14 0.64 9.59 -6.32
N LEU A 15 0.17 8.46 -5.79
CA LEU A 15 0.89 7.18 -5.86
C LEU A 15 1.07 6.70 -7.31
N GLN A 16 0.05 6.86 -8.15
CA GLN A 16 0.11 6.53 -9.56
C GLN A 16 1.13 7.41 -10.29
N GLN A 17 1.10 8.73 -10.06
CA GLN A 17 2.07 9.65 -10.64
C GLN A 17 3.50 9.31 -10.22
N MET A 18 3.73 9.02 -8.94
CA MET A 18 5.06 8.62 -8.45
C MET A 18 5.56 7.33 -9.11
N TYR A 19 4.65 6.37 -9.34
CA TYR A 19 5.00 5.15 -10.07
C TYR A 19 5.29 5.42 -11.55
N GLU A 20 4.49 6.26 -12.21
CA GLU A 20 4.69 6.65 -13.61
C GLU A 20 6.00 7.41 -13.80
N ASP A 21 6.32 8.33 -12.90
CA ASP A 21 7.61 9.06 -12.86
C ASP A 21 8.77 8.08 -12.69
N ALA A 22 8.67 7.16 -11.73
CA ALA A 22 9.67 6.11 -11.54
C ALA A 22 9.80 5.18 -12.76
N ALA A 23 8.69 4.89 -13.45
CA ALA A 23 8.70 4.05 -14.64
C ALA A 23 9.36 4.74 -15.84
N MET A 24 9.26 6.06 -15.95
CA MET A 24 9.98 6.85 -16.96
C MET A 24 11.49 6.88 -16.73
N GLU A 25 11.93 6.89 -15.46
CA GLU A 25 13.34 6.89 -15.08
C GLU A 25 14.01 5.52 -15.23
N GLY A 26 13.22 4.45 -15.16
CA GLY A 26 13.65 3.08 -15.47
C GLY A 26 13.59 2.13 -14.26
N PRO A 27 14.02 0.86 -14.45
CA PRO A 27 13.79 -0.21 -13.48
C PRO A 27 14.34 0.06 -12.07
N GLU A 28 15.43 0.80 -11.96
CA GLU A 28 16.07 1.15 -10.68
C GLU A 28 15.21 2.14 -9.87
N ALA A 29 14.60 3.12 -10.53
CA ALA A 29 13.72 4.08 -9.89
C ALA A 29 12.42 3.42 -9.41
N ILE A 30 11.85 2.48 -10.18
CA ILE A 30 10.71 1.67 -9.73
C ILE A 30 11.08 0.88 -8.47
N GLN A 31 12.25 0.23 -8.44
CA GLN A 31 12.71 -0.51 -7.26
C GLN A 31 12.92 0.40 -6.06
N SER A 32 13.46 1.61 -6.26
CA SER A 32 13.62 2.61 -5.21
C SER A 32 12.26 3.02 -4.65
N HIS A 33 11.30 3.33 -5.53
CA HIS A 33 9.95 3.71 -5.13
C HIS A 33 9.26 2.61 -4.30
N LEU A 34 9.33 1.36 -4.76
CA LEU A 34 8.76 0.22 -4.01
C LEU A 34 9.44 0.02 -2.65
N ARG A 35 10.75 0.26 -2.58
CA ARG A 35 11.51 0.22 -1.32
C ARG A 35 11.05 1.31 -0.36
N ASP A 36 10.82 2.52 -0.84
CA ASP A 36 10.37 3.65 -0.02
C ASP A 36 8.95 3.42 0.52
N VAL A 37 8.07 2.84 -0.29
CA VAL A 37 6.73 2.40 0.14
C VAL A 37 6.83 1.33 1.24
N ALA A 38 7.65 0.30 1.03
CA ALA A 38 7.86 -0.75 2.03
C ALA A 38 8.44 -0.20 3.35
N PHE A 39 9.41 0.71 3.27
CA PHE A 39 9.98 1.38 4.43
C PHE A 39 8.94 2.18 5.19
N SER A 40 8.10 2.94 4.47
CA SER A 40 7.06 3.77 5.07
C SER A 40 6.00 2.93 5.80
N LEU A 41 5.58 1.80 5.21
CA LEU A 41 4.66 0.85 5.85
C LEU A 41 5.27 0.23 7.11
N GLY A 42 6.54 -0.18 7.05
CA GLY A 42 7.26 -0.72 8.21
C GLY A 42 7.43 0.33 9.33
N ALA A 43 7.77 1.57 8.99
CA ALA A 43 7.87 2.66 9.95
C ALA A 43 6.51 2.97 10.61
N GLN A 44 5.42 2.95 9.84
CA GLN A 44 4.08 3.13 10.38
C GLN A 44 3.71 1.98 11.33
N ALA A 45 4.02 0.73 11.00
CA ALA A 45 3.82 -0.40 11.90
C ALA A 45 4.59 -0.20 13.21
N ALA A 46 5.85 0.22 13.13
CA ALA A 46 6.71 0.43 14.29
C ALA A 46 6.24 1.55 15.22
N VAL A 47 5.58 2.59 14.68
CA VAL A 47 5.02 3.69 15.48
C VAL A 47 3.66 3.33 16.08
N SER A 48 2.91 2.40 15.46
CA SER A 48 1.51 2.12 15.81
C SER A 48 1.28 0.79 16.54
N SER A 49 2.31 -0.03 16.73
CA SER A 49 2.20 -1.36 17.35
C SER A 49 3.33 -1.67 18.32
N GLU A 50 3.04 -2.54 19.28
CA GLU A 50 4.07 -3.15 20.12
C GLU A 50 4.88 -4.18 19.30
N PRO A 51 6.15 -4.45 19.64
CA PRO A 51 6.99 -5.40 18.90
C PRO A 51 6.35 -6.78 18.69
N VAL A 52 5.59 -7.27 19.66
CA VAL A 52 4.89 -8.56 19.59
C VAL A 52 3.72 -8.56 18.60
N GLN A 53 3.15 -7.40 18.31
CA GLN A 53 2.03 -7.19 17.37
C GLN A 53 2.51 -6.77 15.97
N MET A 54 3.80 -6.49 15.81
CA MET A 54 4.39 -5.98 14.56
C MET A 54 4.03 -6.84 13.33
N PRO A 55 4.06 -8.19 13.38
CA PRO A 55 3.65 -9.02 12.25
C PRO A 55 2.20 -8.75 11.81
N GLU A 56 1.28 -8.67 12.77
CA GLU A 56 -0.14 -8.43 12.53
C GLU A 56 -0.38 -7.01 12.01
N ALA A 57 0.28 -6.02 12.61
CA ALA A 57 0.20 -4.62 12.19
C ALA A 57 0.70 -4.41 10.75
N ILE A 58 1.80 -5.08 10.36
CA ILE A 58 2.31 -5.06 8.98
C ILE A 58 1.28 -5.70 8.03
N ASN A 59 0.76 -6.87 8.38
CA ASN A 59 -0.23 -7.56 7.56
C ASN A 59 -1.49 -6.71 7.35
N ASP A 60 -1.98 -6.04 8.40
CA ASP A 60 -3.12 -5.14 8.33
C ASP A 60 -2.84 -3.90 7.46
N LEU A 61 -1.67 -3.28 7.61
CA LEU A 61 -1.29 -2.10 6.82
C LEU A 61 -1.19 -2.45 5.33
N VAL A 62 -0.54 -3.56 4.98
CA VAL A 62 -0.42 -3.99 3.58
C VAL A 62 -1.80 -4.40 3.03
N THR A 63 -2.64 -5.05 3.83
CA THR A 63 -4.02 -5.40 3.43
C THR A 63 -4.85 -4.15 3.15
N HIS A 64 -4.82 -3.14 4.04
CA HIS A 64 -5.53 -1.89 3.83
C HIS A 64 -4.98 -1.10 2.64
N PHE A 65 -3.66 -1.09 2.45
CA PHE A 65 -3.03 -0.49 1.28
C PHE A 65 -3.52 -1.15 -0.03
N GLY A 66 -3.49 -2.48 -0.11
CA GLY A 66 -3.99 -3.24 -1.27
C GLY A 66 -5.48 -3.00 -1.55
N ARG A 67 -6.33 -3.01 -0.52
CA ARG A 67 -7.76 -2.67 -0.64
C ARG A 67 -7.98 -1.22 -1.11
N GLY A 68 -7.14 -0.29 -0.65
CA GLY A 68 -7.17 1.10 -1.10
C GLY A 68 -6.91 1.22 -2.59
N ILE A 69 -5.88 0.54 -3.10
CA ILE A 69 -5.59 0.48 -4.54
C ILE A 69 -6.77 -0.12 -5.32
N GLN A 70 -7.28 -1.28 -4.87
CA GLN A 70 -8.42 -1.94 -5.51
C GLN A 70 -9.66 -1.03 -5.58
N THR A 71 -10.00 -0.36 -4.47
CA THR A 71 -11.14 0.56 -4.40
C THR A 71 -11.01 1.67 -5.43
N VAL A 72 -9.80 2.22 -5.60
CA VAL A 72 -9.62 3.32 -6.54
C VAL A 72 -9.59 2.85 -7.99
N ILE A 73 -9.02 1.67 -8.28
CA ILE A 73 -9.12 1.04 -9.61
C ILE A 73 -10.59 0.84 -9.99
N GLN A 74 -11.40 0.32 -9.07
CA GLN A 74 -12.85 0.16 -9.26
C GLN A 74 -13.52 1.53 -9.51
N GLU A 75 -13.23 2.54 -8.69
CA GLU A 75 -13.80 3.89 -8.82
C GLU A 75 -13.44 4.59 -10.14
N ILE A 76 -12.24 4.34 -10.70
CA ILE A 76 -11.75 4.99 -11.92
C ILE A 76 -12.14 4.22 -13.18
N THR A 77 -12.05 2.88 -13.16
CA THR A 77 -12.25 2.06 -14.36
C THR A 77 -13.65 1.47 -14.48
N GLY A 78 -14.43 1.45 -13.40
CA GLY A 78 -15.72 0.77 -13.32
C GLY A 78 -15.61 -0.77 -13.33
N ASN A 79 -14.39 -1.32 -13.41
CA ASN A 79 -14.16 -2.75 -13.42
C ASN A 79 -13.93 -3.25 -11.99
N ASP A 80 -14.65 -4.31 -11.64
CA ASP A 80 -14.41 -5.02 -10.39
C ASP A 80 -13.08 -5.77 -10.49
N THR A 81 -12.01 -5.18 -9.99
CA THR A 81 -10.66 -5.75 -10.05
C THR A 81 -10.35 -6.38 -8.71
N GLU A 82 -10.45 -7.70 -8.58
CA GLU A 82 -10.09 -8.39 -7.35
C GLU A 82 -8.56 -8.52 -7.25
N LEU A 83 -7.92 -7.57 -6.55
CA LEU A 83 -6.53 -7.74 -6.13
C LEU A 83 -6.54 -8.68 -4.92
N ASN A 84 -6.34 -9.97 -5.17
CA ASN A 84 -6.13 -10.98 -4.13
C ASN A 84 -4.77 -10.74 -3.43
N VAL A 85 -4.65 -9.63 -2.71
CA VAL A 85 -3.48 -9.28 -1.88
C VAL A 85 -3.59 -10.10 -0.59
N ALA A 86 -3.22 -11.37 -0.69
CA ALA A 86 -3.08 -12.23 0.49
C ALA A 86 -1.65 -12.06 1.04
N VAL A 87 -1.52 -11.25 2.09
CA VAL A 87 -0.24 -11.00 2.75
C VAL A 87 0.01 -12.13 3.76
N TYR A 88 0.82 -13.11 3.35
CA TYR A 88 1.32 -14.19 4.23
C TYR A 88 2.71 -13.87 4.80
N ALA A 89 3.10 -12.59 4.82
CA ALA A 89 4.51 -12.20 4.81
C ALA A 89 5.21 -12.33 6.18
N VAL A 90 4.47 -12.29 7.29
CA VAL A 90 5.08 -12.38 8.62
C VAL A 90 4.23 -13.28 9.51
N ASN A 91 4.59 -14.57 9.55
CA ASN A 91 4.14 -15.44 10.64
C ASN A 91 5.11 -15.24 11.80
N SER A 92 4.58 -15.00 13.00
CA SER A 92 5.38 -15.14 14.22
C SER A 92 5.77 -16.61 14.33
N SER A 93 7.01 -16.94 13.96
CA SER A 93 7.59 -18.22 14.35
C SER A 93 7.63 -18.21 15.88
N GLN A 94 6.69 -18.91 16.53
CA GLN A 94 6.75 -19.16 17.96
C GLN A 94 8.08 -19.85 18.26
N HIS A 95 9.00 -19.15 18.92
CA HIS A 95 10.21 -19.68 19.51
C HIS A 95 10.27 -19.26 20.97
#